data_AF-A0A962QGD5-F1
#
_entry.id   AF-A0A962QGD5-F1
#
_cell.length_a   1.000
_cell.length_b   1.000
_cell.length_c   1.000
_cell.angle_alpha   90.00
_cell.angle_beta   90.00
_cell.angle_gamma   90.00
#
_symmetry.space_group_name_H-M   'P 1'
#
loop_
_entity.id
_entity.type
_entity.pdbx_description
1 polymer ?
#
loop_
_entity_poly.entity_id
_entity_poly.type
_entity_poly.pdbx_seq_one_letter_code
_entity_poly.pdbx_strand_id
1 'polypeptide(L)'
;MAIDLKSLKKTKAIQAPRIVLFGVPGIGKSTFAAKTPDPIYQPVEDVGPIESTFLPYGENFQGVIDNLEAVANQNHDFQTYVLDSLSAFERAIWRHVATQANKASIEDLGYGKGYTLALDHWRTFLDGCDYIRNQKNMSIILLAH
;
A
#
# COMPACT_ATOMS: atom_id res chain seq x y z
N MET A 1 10.90 -42.40 -12.59
CA MET A 1 12.11 -42.05 -11.83
C MET A 1 11.71 -41.21 -10.64
N ALA A 2 12.20 -41.55 -9.44
CA ALA A 2 11.99 -40.74 -8.25
C ALA A 2 12.87 -39.48 -8.31
N ILE A 3 12.33 -38.36 -7.84
CA ILE A 3 13.06 -37.10 -7.73
C ILE A 3 14.15 -37.20 -6.65
N ASP A 4 15.37 -36.73 -6.94
CA ASP A 4 16.45 -36.58 -5.94
C ASP A 4 16.39 -35.16 -5.36
N LEU A 5 16.12 -35.05 -4.05
CA LEU A 5 16.05 -33.77 -3.35
C LEU A 5 17.37 -32.99 -3.38
N LYS A 6 18.52 -33.66 -3.58
CA LYS A 6 19.83 -33.01 -3.74
C LYS A 6 19.98 -32.29 -5.08
N SER A 7 19.16 -32.63 -6.07
CA SER A 7 19.18 -32.01 -7.41
C SER A 7 18.42 -30.67 -7.46
N LEU A 8 17.71 -30.32 -6.37
CA LEU A 8 16.95 -29.08 -6.28
C LEU A 8 17.89 -27.87 -6.20
N LYS A 9 17.73 -26.92 -7.12
CA LYS A 9 18.46 -25.65 -7.11
C LYS A 9 17.61 -24.58 -6.40
N LYS A 10 18.19 -23.93 -5.38
CA LYS A 10 17.61 -22.70 -4.84
C LYS A 10 17.77 -21.58 -5.86
N THR A 11 16.66 -21.06 -6.36
CA THR A 11 16.65 -19.82 -7.15
C THR A 11 16.82 -18.62 -6.22
N LYS A 12 17.80 -17.78 -6.53
CA LYS A 12 18.12 -16.53 -5.80
C LYS A 12 17.49 -15.34 -6.54
N ALA A 13 16.17 -15.35 -6.66
CA ALA A 13 15.43 -14.20 -7.18
C ALA A 13 14.39 -13.81 -6.13
N ILE A 14 14.86 -13.18 -5.05
CA ILE A 14 13.96 -12.57 -4.08
C ILE A 14 13.85 -11.11 -4.50
N GLN A 15 12.98 -10.86 -5.49
CA GLN A 15 12.48 -9.51 -5.71
C GLN A 15 11.80 -9.07 -4.41
N ALA A 16 11.93 -7.79 -4.04
CA ALA A 16 11.28 -7.27 -2.83
C ALA A 16 9.79 -7.69 -2.80
N PRO A 17 9.28 -8.22 -1.68
CA PRO A 17 7.93 -8.75 -1.62
C PRO A 17 6.88 -7.64 -1.64
N ARG A 18 5.69 -7.95 -2.15
CA ARG A 18 4.46 -7.19 -1.92
C ARG A 18 3.54 -8.02 -1.05
N ILE A 19 3.20 -7.51 0.13
CA ILE A 19 2.50 -8.24 1.18
C ILE A 19 1.22 -7.47 1.51
N VAL A 20 0.09 -8.18 1.54
CA VAL A 20 -1.13 -7.68 2.18
C VAL A 20 -1.27 -8.42 3.50
N LEU A 21 -1.37 -7.67 4.60
CA LEU A 21 -1.60 -8.22 5.93
C LEU A 21 -2.99 -7.80 6.41
N PHE A 22 -3.93 -8.75 6.32
CA PHE A 22 -5.33 -8.55 6.69
C PHE A 22 -5.62 -9.22 8.03
N GLY A 23 -6.33 -8.53 8.91
CA GLY A 23 -6.78 -9.13 10.17
C GLY A 23 -7.40 -8.14 11.14
N VAL A 24 -7.96 -8.65 12.22
CA VAL A 24 -8.63 -7.84 13.24
C VAL A 24 -7.69 -6.83 13.92
N PRO A 25 -8.21 -5.73 14.51
CA PRO A 25 -7.42 -4.82 15.34
C PRO A 25 -6.70 -5.57 16.47
N GLY A 26 -5.49 -5.12 16.83
CA GLY A 26 -4.70 -5.70 17.93
C GLY A 26 -3.94 -6.99 17.62
N ILE A 27 -4.07 -7.59 16.43
CA ILE A 27 -3.34 -8.82 16.05
C ILE A 27 -1.84 -8.61 15.77
N GLY A 28 -1.35 -7.36 15.85
CA GLY A 28 0.07 -7.02 15.65
C GLY A 28 0.46 -6.62 14.23
N LYS A 29 -0.48 -6.20 13.38
CA LYS A 29 -0.20 -5.79 11.97
C LYS A 29 0.80 -4.64 11.87
N SER A 30 0.52 -3.53 12.54
CA SER A 30 1.40 -2.35 12.53
C SER A 30 2.74 -2.68 13.20
N THR A 31 2.77 -3.52 14.23
CA THR A 31 4.03 -4.02 14.83
C THR A 31 4.84 -4.87 13.86
N PHE A 32 4.20 -5.76 13.10
CA PHE A 32 4.86 -6.58 12.07
C PHE A 32 5.55 -5.69 11.03
N ALA A 33 4.82 -4.71 10.50
CA ALA A 33 5.36 -3.78 9.52
C ALA A 33 6.47 -2.88 10.11
N ALA A 34 6.41 -2.55 11.41
CA ALA A 34 7.42 -1.69 12.05
C ALA A 34 8.76 -2.41 12.26
N LYS A 35 8.77 -3.75 12.16
CA LYS A 35 9.97 -4.58 12.34
C LYS A 35 10.64 -4.97 11.03
N THR A 36 10.17 -4.49 9.88
CA THR A 36 10.88 -4.68 8.62
C THR A 36 12.07 -3.74 8.50
N PRO A 37 13.01 -4.00 7.57
CA PRO A 37 14.14 -3.09 7.33
C PRO A 37 13.65 -1.69 6.93
N ASP A 38 14.21 -0.66 7.59
CA ASP A 38 14.02 0.78 7.38
C ASP A 38 12.63 1.16 6.83
N PRO A 39 11.56 0.97 7.63
CA PRO A 39 10.19 1.18 7.18
C PRO A 39 9.83 2.67 7.16
N ILE A 40 9.06 3.06 6.15
CA ILE A 40 8.38 4.34 6.05
C ILE A 40 6.88 4.13 5.92
N TYR A 41 6.13 4.72 6.83
CA TYR A 41 4.68 4.61 6.92
C TYR A 41 3.99 5.74 6.15
N GLN A 42 3.00 5.36 5.35
CA GLN A 42 1.93 6.21 4.88
C GLN A 42 0.71 6.00 5.80
N PRO A 43 0.51 6.86 6.82
CA PRO A 43 -0.68 6.80 7.64
C PRO A 43 -1.88 7.34 6.84
N VAL A 44 -2.97 6.58 6.82
CA VAL A 44 -4.28 6.95 6.24
C VAL A 44 -5.40 6.79 7.27
N GLU A 45 -5.10 6.16 8.40
CA GLU A 45 -5.89 6.15 9.63
C GLU A 45 -4.99 6.34 10.85
N ASP A 46 -5.59 6.29 12.05
CA ASP A 46 -4.87 6.39 13.30
C ASP A 46 -3.93 5.18 13.48
N VAL A 47 -2.63 5.43 13.35
CA VAL A 47 -1.61 4.41 13.57
C VAL A 47 -1.30 4.39 15.06
N GLY A 48 -1.47 3.22 15.69
CA GLY A 48 -1.13 3.03 17.10
C GLY A 48 0.34 3.35 17.40
N PRO A 49 0.73 3.39 18.69
CA PRO A 49 2.07 3.80 19.10
C PRO A 49 3.13 2.81 18.61
N ILE A 50 3.76 3.13 17.47
CA ILE A 50 4.88 2.40 16.90
C ILE A 50 6.04 3.36 16.68
N GLU A 51 7.25 2.89 16.93
CA GLU A 51 8.48 3.62 16.63
C GLU A 51 8.84 3.38 15.15
N SER A 52 8.63 4.39 14.31
CA SER A 52 8.92 4.30 12.87
C SER A 52 9.04 5.69 12.23
N THR A 53 9.36 5.73 10.93
CA THR A 53 9.32 6.95 10.12
C THR A 53 7.97 7.10 9.46
N PHE A 54 7.40 8.30 9.51
CA PHE A 54 6.07 8.59 8.96
C PHE A 54 6.15 9.66 7.88
N LEU A 55 5.47 9.39 6.76
CA LEU A 55 5.08 10.40 5.78
C LEU A 55 3.98 11.29 6.37
N PRO A 56 3.72 12.47 5.76
CA PRO A 56 2.53 13.24 6.07
C PRO A 56 1.25 12.41 5.99
N TYR A 57 0.26 12.76 6.81
CA TYR A 57 -1.02 12.06 6.85
C TYR A 57 -1.71 12.09 5.48
N GLY A 58 -2.15 10.92 5.02
CA GLY A 58 -2.83 10.73 3.75
C GLY A 58 -4.29 11.14 3.84
N GLU A 59 -4.55 12.45 3.92
CA GLU A 59 -5.91 13.01 4.10
C GLU A 59 -6.90 12.57 3.01
N ASN A 60 -6.40 12.36 1.79
CA ASN A 60 -7.19 11.97 0.63
C ASN A 60 -6.33 11.15 -0.35
N PHE A 61 -6.95 10.68 -1.43
CA PHE A 61 -6.28 9.92 -2.48
C PHE A 61 -5.03 10.64 -3.03
N GLN A 62 -5.15 11.93 -3.37
CA GLN A 62 -4.05 12.68 -3.97
C GLN A 62 -2.86 12.80 -3.02
N GLY A 63 -3.10 13.08 -1.73
CA GLY A 63 -2.02 13.17 -0.74
C GLY A 63 -1.22 11.88 -0.59
N VAL A 64 -1.88 10.72 -0.71
CA VAL A 64 -1.19 9.41 -0.71
C VAL A 64 -0.36 9.23 -1.98
N ILE A 65 -0.89 9.63 -3.14
CA ILE A 65 -0.15 9.56 -4.42
C ILE A 65 1.06 10.51 -4.39
N ASP A 66 0.89 11.75 -3.93
CA ASP A 66 1.97 12.73 -3.85
C ASP A 66 3.12 12.25 -2.95
N ASN A 67 2.77 11.65 -1.81
CA ASN A 67 3.75 11.05 -0.90
C ASN A 67 4.46 9.84 -1.53
N LEU A 68 3.71 8.98 -2.23
CA LEU A 68 4.27 7.83 -2.95
C LEU A 68 5.21 8.28 -4.09
N GLU A 69 4.87 9.36 -4.79
CA GLU A 69 5.73 10.00 -5.79
C GLU A 69 7.01 10.59 -5.15
N ALA A 70 6.92 11.18 -3.97
CA ALA A 70 8.09 11.64 -3.23
C ALA A 70 9.04 10.46 -2.90
N VAL A 71 8.49 9.35 -2.41
CA VAL A 71 9.24 8.10 -2.20
C VAL A 71 9.80 7.58 -3.52
N ALA A 72 9.08 7.69 -4.63
CA ALA A 72 9.55 7.24 -5.93
C ALA A 72 10.71 8.07 -6.50
N ASN A 73 10.74 9.37 -6.25
CA ASN A 73 11.63 10.29 -6.96
C ASN A 73 12.81 10.82 -6.13
N GLN A 74 12.71 10.84 -4.79
CA GLN A 74 13.76 11.39 -3.93
C GLN A 74 14.78 10.31 -3.52
N ASN A 75 16.01 10.71 -3.23
CA ASN A 75 17.03 9.79 -2.69
C ASN A 75 16.80 9.54 -1.20
N HIS A 76 16.80 8.27 -0.79
CA HIS A 76 16.61 7.84 0.60
C HIS A 76 17.10 6.40 0.79
N ASP A 77 17.25 5.98 2.05
CA ASP A 77 17.69 4.63 2.42
C ASP A 77 16.53 3.71 2.88
N PHE A 78 15.28 4.18 2.84
CA PHE A 78 14.12 3.34 3.21
C PHE A 78 14.03 2.07 2.37
N GLN A 79 13.72 0.95 3.04
CA GLN A 79 13.66 -0.38 2.43
C GLN A 79 12.26 -0.98 2.41
N THR A 80 11.32 -0.43 3.19
CA THR A 80 9.93 -0.90 3.22
C THR A 80 8.96 0.26 3.19
N TYR A 81 8.03 0.26 2.23
CA TYR A 81 6.88 1.16 2.22
C TYR A 81 5.68 0.47 2.87
N VAL A 82 5.06 1.14 3.84
CA VAL A 82 3.90 0.62 4.59
C VAL A 82 2.70 1.53 4.41
N LEU A 83 1.56 1.00 3.95
CA LEU A 83 0.28 1.71 3.97
C LEU A 83 -0.57 1.20 5.13
N ASP A 84 -0.93 2.09 6.07
CA ASP A 84 -1.79 1.77 7.23
C ASP A 84 -3.03 2.70 7.24
N SER A 85 -4.20 2.27 6.73
CA SER A 85 -4.49 0.97 6.11
C SER A 85 -5.26 1.09 4.78
N LEU A 86 -5.30 -0.02 4.03
CA LEU A 86 -6.11 -0.16 2.81
C LEU A 86 -7.60 0.08 3.05
N SER A 87 -8.13 -0.32 4.21
CA SER A 87 -9.56 -0.16 4.53
C SER A 87 -9.93 1.33 4.66
N ALA A 88 -9.01 2.16 5.18
CA ALA A 88 -9.18 3.62 5.19
C ALA A 88 -8.92 4.24 3.81
N PHE A 89 -7.89 3.78 3.12
CA PHE A 89 -7.53 4.29 1.80
C PHE A 89 -8.60 4.02 0.74
N GLU A 90 -9.28 2.88 0.79
CA GLU A 90 -10.43 2.58 -0.07
C GLU A 90 -11.51 3.66 0.03
N ARG A 91 -11.86 4.06 1.26
CA ARG A 91 -12.83 5.13 1.50
C ARG A 91 -12.33 6.48 0.96
N ALA A 92 -11.01 6.74 1.02
CA ALA A 92 -10.42 7.92 0.42
C ALA A 92 -10.55 7.91 -1.12
N ILE A 93 -10.33 6.76 -1.75
CA ILE A 93 -10.55 6.57 -3.20
C ILE A 93 -12.03 6.81 -3.54
N TRP A 94 -12.96 6.24 -2.78
CA TRP A 94 -14.38 6.42 -3.06
C TRP A 94 -14.83 7.87 -2.94
N ARG A 95 -14.36 8.59 -1.91
CA ARG A 95 -14.59 10.03 -1.76
C ARG A 95 -14.00 10.82 -2.92
N HIS A 96 -12.82 10.42 -3.39
CA HIS A 96 -12.17 11.06 -4.54
C HIS A 96 -13.02 10.90 -5.81
N VAL A 97 -13.49 9.67 -6.11
CA VAL A 97 -14.39 9.40 -7.25
C VAL A 97 -15.69 10.20 -7.16
N ALA A 98 -16.32 10.22 -5.97
CA ALA A 98 -17.55 10.98 -5.76
C ALA A 98 -17.33 12.48 -6.00
N THR A 99 -16.25 13.03 -5.45
CA THR A 99 -15.86 14.44 -5.60
C THR A 99 -15.62 14.80 -7.06
N GLN A 100 -14.88 13.97 -7.81
CA GLN A 100 -14.63 14.18 -9.23
C GLN A 100 -15.91 14.22 -10.07
N ALA A 101 -16.93 13.47 -9.67
CA ALA A 101 -18.23 13.45 -10.32
C ALA A 101 -19.23 14.50 -9.79
N ASN A 102 -18.80 15.40 -8.89
CA ASN A 102 -19.66 16.33 -8.16
C ASN A 102 -20.84 15.63 -7.46
N LYS A 103 -20.56 14.50 -6.82
CA LYS A 103 -21.50 13.67 -6.06
C LYS A 103 -21.12 13.61 -4.59
N ALA A 104 -22.11 13.33 -3.73
CA ALA A 104 -21.88 13.17 -2.29
C ALA A 104 -21.37 11.76 -1.96
N SER A 105 -21.84 10.75 -2.70
CA SER A 105 -21.44 9.36 -2.54
C SER A 105 -21.02 8.74 -3.87
N ILE A 106 -20.16 7.71 -3.79
CA ILE A 106 -19.79 6.87 -4.93
C ILE A 106 -21.02 6.14 -5.53
N GLU A 107 -22.04 5.91 -4.72
CA GLU A 107 -23.29 5.24 -5.12
C GLU A 107 -24.18 6.14 -6.00
N ASP A 108 -24.03 7.47 -5.90
CA ASP A 108 -24.83 8.44 -6.67
C ASP A 108 -24.47 8.48 -8.17
N LEU A 109 -23.41 7.76 -8.57
CA LEU A 109 -23.00 7.62 -9.97
C LEU A 109 -23.83 6.58 -10.73
N GLY A 110 -24.70 5.85 -10.04
CA GLY A 110 -25.49 4.74 -10.57
C GLY A 110 -24.87 3.38 -10.24
N TYR A 111 -25.70 2.34 -10.30
CA TYR A 111 -25.38 0.99 -9.83
C TYR A 111 -24.04 0.48 -10.37
N GLY A 112 -23.08 0.25 -9.47
CA GLY A 112 -21.75 -0.30 -9.79
C GLY A 112 -20.78 0.65 -10.50
N LYS A 113 -21.25 1.78 -11.06
CA LYS A 113 -20.43 2.66 -11.90
C LYS A 113 -19.32 3.34 -11.13
N GLY A 114 -19.63 3.87 -9.94
CA GLY A 114 -18.63 4.52 -9.11
C GLY A 114 -17.49 3.57 -8.71
N TYR A 115 -17.81 2.34 -8.31
CA TYR A 115 -16.81 1.32 -7.96
C TYR A 115 -15.95 0.92 -9.16
N THR A 116 -16.50 0.93 -10.37
CA THR A 116 -15.72 0.70 -11.60
C THR A 116 -14.68 1.79 -11.81
N LEU A 117 -15.04 3.06 -11.61
CA LEU A 117 -14.10 4.19 -11.69
C LEU A 117 -13.06 4.16 -10.57
N ALA A 118 -13.41 3.68 -9.37
CA ALA A 118 -12.46 3.50 -8.29
C ALA A 118 -11.33 2.53 -8.64
N LEU A 119 -11.55 1.57 -9.55
CA LEU A 119 -10.50 0.63 -9.98
C LEU A 119 -9.35 1.33 -10.70
N ASP A 120 -9.59 2.42 -11.42
CA ASP A 120 -8.53 3.15 -12.10
C ASP A 120 -7.61 3.85 -11.08
N HIS A 121 -8.17 4.37 -10.00
CA HIS A 121 -7.41 4.96 -8.90
C HIS A 121 -6.62 3.90 -8.11
N TRP A 122 -7.20 2.72 -7.90
CA TRP A 122 -6.48 1.56 -7.36
C TRP A 122 -5.29 1.17 -8.23
N ARG A 123 -5.45 1.14 -9.56
CA ARG A 123 -4.36 0.85 -10.50
C ARG A 123 -3.24 1.86 -10.36
N THR A 124 -3.55 3.15 -10.36
CA THR A 124 -2.54 4.22 -10.17
C THR A 124 -1.71 4.00 -8.89
N PHE A 125 -2.36 3.71 -7.77
CA PHE A 125 -1.65 3.44 -6.51
C PHE A 125 -0.79 2.17 -6.59
N LEU A 126 -1.33 1.08 -7.14
CA LEU A 126 -0.62 -0.20 -7.26
C LEU A 126 0.56 -0.09 -8.23
N ASP A 127 0.42 0.65 -9.32
CA ASP A 127 1.49 0.94 -10.28
C ASP A 127 2.62 1.74 -9.61
N GLY A 128 2.29 2.70 -8.76
CA GLY A 128 3.27 3.42 -7.95
C GLY A 128 4.00 2.50 -6.95
N CYS A 129 3.27 1.60 -6.29
CA CYS A 129 3.86 0.57 -5.41
C CYS A 129 4.79 -0.37 -6.18
N ASP A 130 4.37 -0.81 -7.37
CA ASP A 130 5.18 -1.68 -8.22
C ASP A 130 6.40 -0.93 -8.77
N TYR A 131 6.29 0.36 -9.05
CA TYR A 131 7.42 1.21 -9.43
C TYR A 131 8.49 1.25 -8.34
N ILE A 132 8.15 1.63 -7.10
CA ILE A 132 9.15 1.71 -6.01
C ILE A 132 9.70 0.33 -5.65
N ARG A 133 8.89 -0.72 -5.76
CA ARG A 133 9.33 -2.10 -5.59
C ARG A 133 10.35 -2.51 -6.64
N ASN A 134 10.12 -2.18 -7.91
CA ASN A 134 10.97 -2.61 -9.02
C ASN A 134 12.22 -1.76 -9.19
N GLN A 135 12.10 -0.44 -9.02
CA GLN A 135 13.19 0.51 -9.27
C GLN A 135 14.05 0.75 -8.03
N LYS A 136 13.47 0.67 -6.83
CA LYS A 136 14.18 0.90 -5.56
C LYS A 136 14.36 -0.35 -4.71
N ASN A 137 13.85 -1.49 -5.17
CA ASN A 137 13.89 -2.76 -4.44
C ASN A 137 13.30 -2.64 -3.01
N MET A 138 12.26 -1.81 -2.87
CA MET A 138 11.55 -1.66 -1.61
C MET A 138 10.49 -2.73 -1.43
N SER A 139 10.39 -3.28 -0.21
CA SER A 139 9.27 -4.14 0.17
C SER A 139 8.01 -3.30 0.31
N ILE A 140 6.86 -3.85 -0.08
CA ILE A 140 5.57 -3.17 0.03
C ILE A 140 4.71 -3.94 1.02
N ILE A 141 4.24 -3.27 2.06
CA ILE A 141 3.33 -3.84 3.05
C ILE A 141 2.06 -3.02 3.10
N LEU A 142 0.93 -3.65 2.79
CA LEU A 142 -0.38 -3.03 2.80
C LEU A 142 -1.20 -3.65 3.94
N LEU A 143 -1.50 -2.86 4.96
CA LEU A 143 -2.27 -3.31 6.12
C LEU A 143 -3.76 -3.18 5.84
N ALA A 144 -4.58 -4.07 6.38
CA ALA A 144 -6.03 -4.05 6.18
C ALA A 144 -6.80 -4.70 7.35
N HIS A 145 -8.06 -4.31 7.47
CA HIS A 145 -9.01 -4.74 8.50
C HIS A 145 -10.30 -5.27 7.90
#